data_AF-A0AAN1UFB0-F1
#
_entry.id   AF-A0AAN1UFB0-F1
#
_cell.length_a   1.000
_cell.length_b   1.000
_cell.length_c   1.000
_cell.angle_alpha   90.00
_cell.angle_beta   90.00
_cell.angle_gamma   90.00
#
_symmetry.space_group_name_H-M   'P 1'
#
loop_
_entity.id
_entity.type
_entity.pdbx_description
1 polymer ?
#
loop_
_entity_poly.entity_id
_entity_poly.type
_entity_poly.pdbx_seq_one_letter_code
_entity_poly.pdbx_strand_id
1 'polypeptide(L)'
;MKEFYYEIKCQKQDSLGSWAFPPMYSGLLKAKDKKAARKALEDEFDVELPCRVLKKDFEKSPYLLKLREHDGTDEYLNRLFENRKCKECSNSFRRIDLYNDHNEQYKGIEFCSRECQQKYGKKHIAFNASCIDKTHGNAPVIYKITNTAENKHYIGKTLQVFTLRWYQHFFQGGECKFHKAIRNTKLTDWEFSVLEIIGESPEGMTIEEYVLSRETHWMKKYDSIDNGYNSQVSSITVHGHLEEG
;
A
#
# COMPACT_ATOMS: atom_id res chain seq x y z
N MET A 1 13.80 -35.95 -23.62
CA MET A 1 14.50 -34.65 -23.46
C MET A 1 14.48 -34.29 -22.00
N LYS A 2 15.58 -33.78 -21.47
CA LYS A 2 15.67 -33.30 -20.09
C LYS A 2 15.48 -31.79 -20.06
N GLU A 3 14.96 -31.27 -18.96
CA GLU A 3 14.88 -29.84 -18.71
C GLU A 3 16.08 -29.39 -17.88
N PHE A 4 16.67 -28.26 -18.26
CA PHE A 4 17.84 -27.69 -17.63
C PHE A 4 17.54 -26.27 -17.19
N TYR A 5 17.80 -25.97 -15.93
CA TYR A 5 17.86 -24.61 -15.42
C TYR A 5 19.24 -24.04 -15.67
N TYR A 6 19.29 -22.86 -16.29
CA TYR A 6 20.53 -22.17 -16.58
C TYR A 6 20.58 -20.79 -15.93
N GLU A 7 21.78 -20.38 -15.54
CA GLU A 7 22.09 -19.02 -15.08
C GLU A 7 23.30 -18.49 -15.84
N ILE A 8 23.15 -17.33 -16.45
CA ILE A 8 24.25 -16.57 -17.06
C ILE A 8 24.65 -15.47 -16.08
N LYS A 9 25.91 -15.48 -15.67
CA LYS A 9 26.48 -14.47 -14.77
C LYS A 9 27.50 -13.65 -15.52
N CYS A 10 27.48 -12.33 -15.34
CA CYS A 10 28.58 -11.48 -15.75
C CYS A 10 29.61 -11.34 -14.63
N GLN A 11 30.82 -10.97 -15.00
CA GLN A 11 31.83 -10.51 -14.07
C GLN A 11 31.40 -9.19 -13.43
N LYS A 12 31.59 -9.05 -12.11
CA LYS A 12 31.45 -7.77 -11.38
C LYS A 12 32.84 -7.29 -10.97
N GLN A 13 33.13 -6.01 -11.15
CA GLN A 13 34.39 -5.40 -10.68
C GLN A 13 34.37 -5.13 -9.16
N ASP A 14 33.21 -4.86 -8.56
CA ASP A 14 33.13 -4.23 -7.21
C ASP A 14 32.40 -5.06 -6.13
N SER A 15 32.53 -6.40 -6.08
CA SER A 15 31.85 -7.20 -5.05
C SER A 15 32.70 -8.31 -4.43
N LEU A 16 32.29 -8.78 -3.24
CA LEU A 16 32.87 -9.89 -2.44
C LEU A 16 33.02 -11.24 -3.18
N GLY A 17 32.63 -11.32 -4.46
CA GLY A 17 32.83 -12.45 -5.35
C GLY A 17 33.07 -12.01 -6.79
N SER A 18 33.71 -12.88 -7.58
CA SER A 18 34.10 -12.58 -8.97
C SER A 18 32.94 -12.56 -9.98
N TRP A 19 31.75 -12.99 -9.58
CA TRP A 19 30.58 -13.12 -10.45
C TRP A 19 29.38 -12.38 -9.87
N ALA A 20 28.62 -11.72 -10.73
CA ALA A 20 27.45 -10.97 -10.34
C ALA A 20 26.40 -11.83 -9.64
N PHE A 21 25.84 -11.26 -8.57
CA PHE A 21 24.60 -11.68 -7.95
C PHE A 21 23.67 -10.47 -7.83
N PRO A 22 22.40 -10.57 -8.24
CA PRO A 22 21.75 -11.71 -8.94
C PRO A 22 22.38 -12.04 -10.30
N PRO A 23 22.09 -13.22 -10.90
CA PRO A 23 22.53 -13.54 -12.26
C PRO A 23 21.96 -12.54 -13.26
N MET A 24 22.65 -12.37 -14.40
CA MET A 24 22.21 -11.48 -15.48
C MET A 24 20.98 -12.06 -16.19
N TYR A 25 21.00 -13.35 -16.46
CA TYR A 25 19.88 -14.03 -17.10
C TYR A 25 19.70 -15.42 -16.50
N SER A 26 18.46 -15.86 -16.42
CA SER A 26 18.13 -17.21 -15.94
C SER A 26 16.90 -17.75 -16.64
N GLY A 27 16.88 -19.06 -16.91
CA GLY A 27 15.82 -19.67 -17.71
C GLY A 27 15.78 -21.18 -17.61
N LEU A 28 14.80 -21.76 -18.29
CA LEU A 28 14.67 -23.20 -18.52
C LEU A 28 14.84 -23.51 -20.00
N LEU A 29 15.55 -24.59 -20.30
CA LEU A 29 15.79 -25.09 -21.65
C LEU A 29 15.59 -26.60 -21.70
N LYS A 30 14.98 -27.13 -22.77
CA LYS A 30 14.88 -28.57 -23.02
C LYS A 30 15.97 -29.02 -23.97
N ALA A 31 16.79 -29.98 -23.57
CA ALA A 31 17.88 -30.52 -24.38
C ALA A 31 18.06 -32.03 -24.18
N LYS A 32 18.86 -32.67 -25.04
CA LYS A 32 19.20 -34.09 -24.89
C LYS A 32 20.19 -34.30 -23.75
N ASP A 33 21.22 -33.47 -23.67
CA ASP A 33 22.28 -33.52 -22.67
C ASP A 33 22.79 -32.10 -22.35
N LYS A 34 23.70 -31.98 -21.36
CA LYS A 34 24.29 -30.71 -20.94
C LYS A 34 25.09 -30.01 -22.05
N LYS A 35 25.69 -30.77 -22.98
CA LYS A 35 26.52 -30.24 -24.06
C LYS A 35 25.65 -29.60 -25.14
N ALA A 36 24.55 -30.24 -25.49
CA ALA A 36 23.52 -29.72 -26.37
C ALA A 36 22.81 -28.52 -25.75
N ALA A 37 22.54 -28.53 -24.44
CA ALA A 37 21.97 -27.39 -23.74
C ALA A 37 22.88 -26.16 -23.81
N ARG A 38 24.18 -26.34 -23.51
CA ARG A 38 25.16 -25.27 -23.62
C ARG A 38 25.25 -24.73 -25.05
N LYS A 39 25.38 -25.61 -26.04
CA LYS A 39 25.48 -25.19 -27.45
C LYS A 39 24.27 -24.37 -27.89
N ALA A 40 23.06 -24.81 -27.51
CA ALA A 40 21.84 -24.06 -27.85
C ALA A 40 21.83 -22.65 -27.23
N LEU A 41 22.36 -22.47 -26.02
CA LEU A 41 22.50 -21.14 -25.40
C LEU A 41 23.59 -20.31 -26.08
N GLU A 42 24.73 -20.90 -26.43
CA GLU A 42 25.80 -20.20 -27.17
C GLU A 42 25.30 -19.72 -28.54
N ASP A 43 24.49 -20.55 -29.22
CA ASP A 43 23.85 -20.20 -30.50
C ASP A 43 22.76 -19.13 -30.34
N GLU A 44 22.02 -19.11 -29.21
CA GLU A 44 20.94 -18.13 -28.95
C GLU A 44 21.48 -16.75 -28.57
N PHE A 45 22.53 -16.69 -27.74
CA PHE A 45 23.11 -15.44 -27.25
C PHE A 45 24.29 -14.94 -28.09
N ASP A 46 24.73 -15.71 -29.09
CA ASP A 46 25.89 -15.42 -29.95
C ASP A 46 27.18 -15.10 -29.14
N VAL A 47 27.40 -15.86 -28.05
CA VAL A 47 28.54 -15.68 -27.15
C VAL A 47 29.04 -17.02 -26.63
N GLU A 48 30.34 -17.12 -26.36
CA GLU A 48 30.91 -18.27 -25.68
C GLU A 48 30.52 -18.27 -24.19
N LEU A 49 29.99 -19.41 -23.71
CA LEU A 49 29.44 -19.55 -22.36
C LEU A 49 30.18 -20.64 -21.58
N PRO A 50 31.40 -20.36 -21.08
CA PRO A 50 32.17 -21.34 -20.32
C PRO A 50 31.50 -21.67 -18.98
N CYS A 51 31.52 -22.96 -18.60
CA CYS A 51 31.05 -23.40 -17.29
C CYS A 51 32.06 -23.14 -16.15
N ARG A 52 33.30 -22.80 -16.51
CA ARG A 52 34.40 -22.51 -15.57
C ARG A 52 35.35 -21.52 -16.23
N VAL A 53 35.65 -20.44 -15.54
CA VAL A 53 36.66 -19.45 -15.96
C VAL A 53 37.67 -19.30 -14.83
N LEU A 54 38.96 -19.34 -15.18
CA LEU A 54 40.06 -19.09 -14.23
C LEU A 54 40.28 -17.59 -14.07
N LYS A 55 40.78 -17.15 -12.91
CA LYS A 55 41.01 -15.71 -12.63
C LYS A 55 41.85 -15.00 -13.70
N LYS A 56 42.80 -15.70 -14.32
CA LYS A 56 43.67 -15.20 -15.39
C LYS A 56 42.97 -14.95 -16.72
N ASP A 57 41.78 -15.55 -16.92
CA ASP A 57 41.04 -15.52 -18.19
C ASP A 57 39.75 -14.68 -18.08
N PHE A 58 39.57 -13.93 -16.98
CA PHE A 58 38.38 -13.11 -16.75
C PHE A 58 38.17 -12.04 -17.83
N GLU A 59 39.24 -11.41 -18.32
CA GLU A 59 39.15 -10.41 -19.40
C GLU A 59 38.72 -11.02 -20.74
N LYS A 60 38.97 -12.32 -20.95
CA LYS A 60 38.65 -13.02 -22.21
C LYS A 60 37.27 -13.65 -22.19
N SER A 61 36.73 -13.93 -21.00
CA SER A 61 35.44 -14.59 -20.84
C SER A 61 34.61 -13.87 -19.77
N PRO A 62 33.90 -12.79 -20.14
CA PRO A 62 33.16 -11.96 -19.20
C PRO A 62 31.91 -12.66 -18.63
N TYR A 63 31.54 -13.81 -19.18
CA TYR A 63 30.35 -14.57 -18.82
C TYR A 63 30.69 -15.94 -18.24
N LEU A 64 29.86 -16.40 -17.31
CA LEU A 64 29.89 -17.75 -16.73
C LEU A 64 28.50 -18.38 -16.83
N LEU A 65 28.44 -19.58 -17.39
CA LEU A 65 27.23 -20.39 -17.44
C LEU A 65 27.18 -21.39 -16.28
N LYS A 66 26.10 -21.37 -15.51
CA LYS A 66 25.73 -22.46 -14.60
C LYS A 66 24.57 -23.23 -15.19
N LEU A 67 24.69 -24.55 -15.23
CA LEU A 67 23.68 -25.44 -15.81
C LEU A 67 23.37 -26.58 -14.84
N ARG A 68 22.09 -26.74 -14.50
CA ARG A 68 21.57 -27.75 -13.57
C ARG A 68 20.45 -28.52 -14.25
N GLU A 69 20.38 -29.84 -14.03
CA GLU A 69 19.18 -30.59 -14.41
C GLU A 69 18.02 -30.14 -13.49
N HIS A 70 16.85 -29.93 -14.08
CA HIS A 70 15.63 -29.60 -13.37
C HIS A 70 14.66 -30.77 -13.50
N ASP A 71 14.38 -31.42 -12.38
CA ASP A 71 13.50 -32.59 -12.30
C ASP A 71 12.07 -32.23 -11.89
N GLY A 72 11.79 -30.94 -11.64
CA GLY A 72 10.49 -30.44 -11.21
C GLY A 72 10.23 -30.55 -9.70
N THR A 73 11.19 -31.03 -8.89
CA THR A 73 11.02 -31.13 -7.43
C THR A 73 11.27 -29.81 -6.70
N ASP A 74 12.04 -28.90 -7.31
CA ASP A 74 12.36 -27.58 -6.74
C ASP A 74 11.16 -26.63 -6.85
N GLU A 75 10.34 -26.59 -5.81
CA GLU A 75 9.13 -25.76 -5.74
C GLU A 75 9.44 -24.27 -5.92
N TYR A 76 10.57 -23.79 -5.38
CA TYR A 76 10.95 -22.39 -5.52
C TYR A 76 11.22 -22.03 -6.98
N LEU A 77 12.02 -22.85 -7.67
CA LEU A 77 12.25 -22.67 -9.11
C LEU A 77 10.94 -22.73 -9.89
N ASN A 78 10.09 -23.73 -9.63
CA ASN A 78 8.82 -23.87 -10.33
C ASN A 78 7.95 -22.60 -10.21
N ARG A 79 7.90 -21.98 -9.02
CA ARG A 79 7.18 -20.72 -8.78
C ARG A 79 7.72 -19.52 -9.56
N LEU A 80 8.99 -19.53 -9.98
CA LEU A 80 9.55 -18.46 -10.82
C LEU A 80 9.03 -18.51 -12.25
N PHE A 81 8.79 -19.72 -12.76
CA PHE A 81 8.37 -19.98 -14.15
C PHE A 81 6.85 -20.13 -14.31
N GLU A 82 6.11 -20.20 -13.20
CA GLU A 82 4.64 -20.24 -13.20
C GLU A 82 4.03 -18.96 -13.80
N ASN A 83 3.02 -19.15 -14.67
CA ASN A 83 2.23 -18.04 -15.21
C ASN A 83 1.29 -17.48 -14.13
N ARG A 84 1.38 -16.17 -13.90
CA ARG A 84 0.56 -15.43 -12.93
C ARG A 84 -0.19 -14.31 -13.63
N LYS A 85 -1.35 -13.94 -13.07
CA LYS A 85 -2.14 -12.80 -13.56
C LYS A 85 -1.85 -11.57 -12.72
N CYS A 86 -1.56 -10.45 -13.39
CA CYS A 86 -1.36 -9.16 -12.75
C CYS A 86 -2.67 -8.67 -12.10
N LYS A 87 -2.62 -8.24 -10.83
CA LYS A 87 -3.80 -7.71 -10.12
C LYS A 87 -4.36 -6.40 -10.70
N GLU A 88 -3.56 -5.65 -11.46
CA GLU A 88 -3.96 -4.36 -12.05
C GLU A 88 -4.49 -4.50 -13.49
N CYS A 89 -3.75 -5.19 -14.36
CA CYS A 89 -4.08 -5.26 -15.80
C CYS A 89 -4.51 -6.65 -16.28
N SER A 90 -4.53 -7.67 -15.40
CA SER A 90 -4.84 -9.07 -15.72
C SER A 90 -3.91 -9.76 -16.74
N ASN A 91 -2.83 -9.09 -17.19
CA ASN A 91 -1.85 -9.70 -18.08
C ASN A 91 -1.17 -10.92 -17.44
N SER A 92 -0.82 -11.91 -18.25
CA SER A 92 -0.06 -13.08 -17.83
C SER A 92 1.43 -12.74 -17.81
N PHE A 93 2.11 -13.03 -16.70
CA PHE A 93 3.54 -12.81 -16.55
C PHE A 93 4.16 -13.94 -15.71
N ARG A 94 5.46 -14.16 -15.86
CA ARG A 94 6.24 -15.03 -14.98
C ARG A 94 7.19 -14.18 -14.16
N ARG A 95 7.46 -14.60 -12.93
CA ARG A 95 8.35 -13.85 -12.05
C ARG A 95 9.80 -13.86 -12.57
N ILE A 96 10.20 -14.91 -13.29
CA ILE A 96 11.52 -14.99 -13.92
C ILE A 96 11.74 -13.86 -14.95
N ASP A 97 10.70 -13.49 -15.71
CA ASP A 97 10.78 -12.44 -16.72
C ASP A 97 11.08 -11.08 -16.06
N LEU A 98 10.48 -10.85 -14.88
CA LEU A 98 10.81 -9.68 -14.07
C LEU A 98 12.28 -9.69 -13.66
N TYR A 99 12.85 -10.82 -13.23
CA TYR A 99 14.26 -10.89 -12.85
C TYR A 99 15.23 -10.64 -14.02
N ASN A 100 14.87 -11.10 -15.21
CA ASN A 100 15.69 -10.94 -16.42
C ASN A 100 15.60 -9.51 -17.00
N ASP A 101 14.55 -8.76 -16.72
CA ASP A 101 14.45 -7.33 -17.07
C ASP A 101 15.22 -6.46 -16.06
N HIS A 102 16.30 -5.83 -16.53
CA HIS A 102 17.16 -4.98 -15.71
C HIS A 102 16.54 -3.62 -15.41
N ASN A 103 15.57 -3.17 -16.22
CA ASN A 103 14.88 -1.90 -16.04
C ASN A 103 13.68 -2.03 -15.08
N GLU A 104 13.18 -3.25 -14.91
CA GLU A 104 12.07 -3.53 -14.00
C GLU A 104 12.56 -3.55 -12.54
N GLN A 105 11.97 -2.73 -11.68
CA GLN A 105 12.35 -2.65 -10.26
C GLN A 105 11.51 -3.57 -9.38
N TYR A 106 10.29 -3.91 -9.81
CA TYR A 106 9.40 -4.79 -9.09
C TYR A 106 9.72 -6.26 -9.39
N LYS A 107 10.10 -7.02 -8.36
CA LYS A 107 10.41 -8.46 -8.46
C LYS A 107 9.44 -9.36 -7.65
N GLY A 108 8.24 -8.82 -7.36
CA GLY A 108 7.21 -9.51 -6.59
C GLY A 108 6.35 -10.48 -7.42
N ILE A 109 5.28 -10.99 -6.81
CA ILE A 109 4.43 -12.05 -7.41
C ILE A 109 3.06 -11.55 -7.90
N GLU A 110 2.72 -10.29 -7.66
CA GLU A 110 1.34 -9.80 -7.80
C GLU A 110 1.12 -8.94 -9.04
N PHE A 111 2.18 -8.30 -9.53
CA PHE A 111 2.11 -7.33 -10.62
C PHE A 111 3.13 -7.68 -11.70
N CYS A 112 2.76 -7.45 -12.96
CA CYS A 112 3.66 -7.65 -14.09
C CYS A 112 4.67 -6.52 -14.27
N SER A 113 4.55 -5.41 -13.54
CA SER A 113 5.51 -4.31 -13.58
C SER A 113 5.42 -3.39 -12.36
N ARG A 114 6.47 -2.58 -12.13
CA ARG A 114 6.46 -1.49 -11.13
C ARG A 114 5.33 -0.51 -11.38
N GLU A 115 5.03 -0.21 -12.64
CA GLU A 115 3.93 0.69 -13.00
C GLU A 115 2.57 0.15 -12.56
N CYS A 116 2.31 -1.15 -12.80
CA CYS A 116 1.07 -1.79 -12.39
C CYS A 116 0.93 -1.80 -10.86
N GLN A 117 2.02 -2.08 -10.14
CA GLN A 117 2.04 -2.01 -8.68
C GLN A 117 1.68 -0.61 -8.18
N GLN A 118 2.26 0.44 -8.76
CA GLN A 118 1.99 1.82 -8.36
C GLN A 118 0.56 2.26 -8.70
N LYS A 119 0.04 1.90 -9.88
CA LYS A 119 -1.34 2.19 -10.28
C LYS A 119 -2.33 1.53 -9.32
N TYR A 120 -2.12 0.25 -9.02
CA TYR A 120 -2.94 -0.47 -8.04
C TYR A 120 -2.84 0.18 -6.66
N GLY A 121 -1.63 0.47 -6.18
CA GLY A 121 -1.39 1.13 -4.90
C GLY A 121 -2.12 2.48 -4.80
N LYS A 122 -2.13 3.28 -5.88
CA LYS A 122 -2.85 4.57 -5.96
C LYS A 122 -4.37 4.42 -5.91
N LYS A 123 -4.93 3.40 -6.56
CA LYS A 123 -6.38 3.09 -6.50
C LYS A 123 -6.79 2.59 -5.12
N HIS A 124 -5.89 1.89 -4.45
CA HIS A 124 -6.11 1.23 -3.17
C HIS A 124 -5.35 1.92 -2.03
N ILE A 125 -5.14 3.24 -2.11
CA ILE A 125 -4.64 4.02 -0.97
C ILE A 125 -5.74 3.98 0.10
N ALA A 126 -5.67 3.00 0.98
CA ALA A 126 -6.31 3.09 2.26
C ALA A 126 -5.56 4.19 3.04
N PHE A 127 -6.33 5.13 3.59
CA PHE A 127 -5.78 6.13 4.49
C PHE A 127 -5.05 5.43 5.64
N ASN A 128 -3.72 5.60 5.72
CA ASN A 128 -2.95 5.06 6.82
C ASN A 128 -2.97 6.06 7.98
N ALA A 129 -3.78 5.80 9.01
CA ALA A 129 -3.84 6.66 10.19
C ALA A 129 -2.49 6.82 10.92
N SER A 130 -1.50 5.96 10.67
CA SER A 130 -0.17 6.05 11.26
C SER A 130 0.71 7.18 10.71
N CYS A 131 0.34 7.80 9.57
CA CYS A 131 1.07 8.96 9.04
C CYS A 131 0.54 10.31 9.57
N ILE A 132 -0.50 10.29 10.40
CA ILE A 132 -0.81 11.45 11.25
C ILE A 132 0.24 11.46 12.35
N ASP A 133 1.18 12.37 12.23
CA ASP A 133 2.06 12.70 13.33
C ASP A 133 1.21 13.25 14.48
N LYS A 134 1.05 12.46 15.54
CA LYS A 134 0.36 12.87 16.77
C LYS A 134 1.13 13.96 17.52
N THR A 135 2.37 14.25 17.12
CA THR A 135 3.25 15.21 17.81
C THR A 135 3.09 16.66 17.33
N HIS A 136 2.46 16.90 16.18
CA HIS A 136 2.06 18.24 15.77
C HIS A 136 0.65 18.54 16.27
N GLY A 137 0.58 19.22 17.41
CA GLY A 137 -0.64 19.62 18.12
C GLY A 137 -1.63 20.42 17.27
N ASN A 138 -2.47 19.73 16.51
CA ASN A 138 -3.65 20.33 15.92
C ASN A 138 -4.66 20.59 17.04
N ALA A 139 -5.03 21.86 17.21
CA ALA A 139 -6.12 22.25 18.09
C ALA A 139 -7.38 21.43 17.75
N PRO A 140 -8.06 20.80 18.74
CA PRO A 140 -9.31 20.11 18.50
C PRO A 140 -10.32 20.97 17.75
N VAL A 141 -10.96 20.41 16.74
CA VAL A 141 -11.94 21.12 15.91
C VAL A 141 -13.32 20.49 16.09
N ILE A 142 -14.31 21.33 16.38
CA ILE A 142 -15.73 21.00 16.25
C ILE A 142 -16.23 21.52 14.91
N TYR A 143 -16.86 20.64 14.14
CA TYR A 143 -17.36 20.96 12.80
C TYR A 143 -18.83 20.57 12.64
N LYS A 144 -19.47 21.17 11.64
CA LYS A 144 -20.82 20.89 11.19
C LYS A 144 -20.81 20.49 9.72
N ILE A 145 -21.59 19.46 9.39
CA ILE A 145 -21.89 19.06 8.03
C ILE A 145 -23.42 19.15 7.87
N THR A 146 -23.89 19.95 6.93
CA THR A 146 -25.32 20.23 6.72
C THR A 146 -25.76 19.60 5.41
N ASN A 147 -26.82 18.80 5.44
CA ASN A 147 -27.55 18.42 4.23
C ASN A 147 -28.53 19.56 3.93
N THR A 148 -28.31 20.30 2.87
CA THR A 148 -29.13 21.46 2.48
C THR A 148 -30.49 21.05 1.91
N ALA A 149 -30.61 19.84 1.35
CA ALA A 149 -31.86 19.32 0.82
C ALA A 149 -32.85 18.93 1.94
N GLU A 150 -32.36 18.37 3.03
CA GLU A 150 -33.18 17.94 4.18
C GLU A 150 -33.17 18.95 5.34
N ASN A 151 -32.32 19.97 5.28
CA ASN A 151 -32.03 20.89 6.38
C ASN A 151 -31.68 20.18 7.71
N LYS A 152 -30.85 19.13 7.62
CA LYS A 152 -30.40 18.32 8.77
C LYS A 152 -28.89 18.45 8.96
N HIS A 153 -28.45 18.30 10.21
CA HIS A 153 -27.06 18.53 10.59
C HIS A 153 -26.38 17.31 11.18
N TYR A 154 -25.08 17.20 10.94
CA TYR A 154 -24.16 16.34 11.68
C TYR A 154 -23.10 17.21 12.35
N ILE A 155 -22.91 17.03 13.65
CA ILE A 155 -21.87 17.68 14.45
C ILE A 155 -20.83 16.62 14.79
N GLY A 156 -19.56 16.94 14.61
CA GLY A 156 -18.49 16.04 14.99
C GLY A 156 -17.27 16.79 15.51
N LYS A 157 -16.42 16.05 16.20
CA LYS A 157 -15.10 16.52 16.64
C LYS A 157 -13.96 15.78 15.93
N THR A 158 -12.79 16.40 15.88
CA THR A 158 -11.56 15.78 15.35
C THR A 158 -10.30 16.41 15.91
N LEU A 159 -9.27 15.59 16.12
CA LEU A 159 -7.88 16.00 16.35
C LEU A 159 -7.04 15.96 15.06
N GLN A 160 -7.61 15.41 13.98
CA GLN A 160 -7.02 15.41 12.63
C GLN A 160 -7.39 16.72 11.92
N VAL A 161 -6.67 17.04 10.83
CA VAL A 161 -7.08 18.11 9.91
C VAL A 161 -8.54 17.90 9.49
N PHE A 162 -9.38 18.91 9.72
CA PHE A 162 -10.84 18.76 9.59
C PHE A 162 -11.29 18.39 8.18
N THR A 163 -10.61 18.88 7.13
CA THR A 163 -10.90 18.54 5.74
C THR A 163 -10.70 17.05 5.46
N LEU A 164 -9.68 16.44 6.06
CA LEU A 164 -9.42 15.00 5.97
C LEU A 164 -10.52 14.22 6.70
N ARG A 165 -10.96 14.69 7.88
CA ARG A 165 -12.07 14.04 8.59
C ARG A 165 -13.36 14.07 7.78
N TRP A 166 -13.64 15.18 7.09
CA TRP A 166 -14.77 15.27 6.17
C TRP A 166 -14.64 14.27 5.01
N TYR A 167 -13.45 14.17 4.39
CA TYR A 167 -13.20 13.18 3.35
C TYR A 167 -13.47 11.74 3.83
N GLN A 168 -13.01 11.38 5.03
CA GLN A 168 -13.24 10.05 5.60
C GLN A 168 -14.73 9.72 5.71
N HIS A 169 -15.56 10.66 6.17
CA HIS A 169 -17.02 10.45 6.23
C HIS A 169 -17.64 10.14 4.86
N PHE A 170 -17.20 10.83 3.80
CA PHE A 170 -17.81 10.69 2.49
C PHE A 170 -17.30 9.49 1.69
N PHE A 171 -16.05 9.07 1.91
CA PHE A 171 -15.39 8.08 1.04
C PHE A 171 -14.98 6.78 1.74
N GLN A 172 -14.96 6.72 3.08
CA GLN A 172 -14.63 5.49 3.83
C GLN A 172 -15.87 4.84 4.47
N GLY A 173 -16.96 5.61 4.62
CA GLY A 173 -18.28 5.09 4.96
C GLY A 173 -18.44 4.55 6.39
N GLY A 174 -19.63 4.01 6.63
CA GLY A 174 -20.06 3.43 7.91
C GLY A 174 -21.56 3.11 7.84
N GLU A 175 -22.13 2.54 8.91
CA GLU A 175 -23.53 2.06 8.90
C GLU A 175 -24.51 2.94 9.69
N CYS A 176 -24.05 4.06 10.24
CA CYS A 176 -24.93 4.99 10.95
C CYS A 176 -25.81 5.80 9.99
N LYS A 177 -26.86 6.45 10.54
CA LYS A 177 -27.81 7.28 9.78
C LYS A 177 -27.12 8.36 8.92
N PHE A 178 -26.02 8.93 9.41
CA PHE A 178 -25.23 9.91 8.66
C PHE A 178 -24.66 9.33 7.36
N HIS A 179 -23.94 8.20 7.44
CA HIS A 179 -23.32 7.58 6.26
C HIS A 179 -24.37 7.01 5.29
N LYS A 180 -25.52 6.55 5.80
CA LYS A 180 -26.66 6.17 4.96
C LYS A 180 -27.19 7.38 4.17
N ALA A 181 -27.33 8.54 4.80
CA ALA A 181 -27.76 9.77 4.11
C ALA A 181 -26.76 10.21 3.04
N ILE A 182 -25.46 10.18 3.33
CA ILE A 182 -24.40 10.49 2.36
C ILE A 182 -24.50 9.61 1.12
N ARG A 183 -24.71 8.30 1.28
CA ARG A 183 -24.84 7.36 0.14
C ARG A 183 -26.05 7.62 -0.75
N ASN A 184 -27.09 8.26 -0.21
CA ASN A 184 -28.37 8.47 -0.89
C ASN A 184 -28.54 9.89 -1.45
N THR A 185 -27.54 10.77 -1.29
CA THR A 185 -27.59 12.18 -1.69
C THR A 185 -26.38 12.54 -2.53
N LYS A 186 -26.41 13.70 -3.21
CA LYS A 186 -25.26 14.17 -3.99
C LYS A 186 -24.34 14.98 -3.09
N LEU A 187 -23.04 14.97 -3.37
CA LEU A 187 -22.06 15.79 -2.64
C LEU A 187 -22.41 17.29 -2.66
N THR A 188 -23.06 17.77 -3.73
CA THR A 188 -23.52 19.16 -3.88
C THR A 188 -24.65 19.55 -2.91
N ASP A 189 -25.29 18.57 -2.28
CA ASP A 189 -26.35 18.79 -1.30
C ASP A 189 -25.78 19.00 0.12
N TRP A 190 -24.44 19.07 0.26
CA TRP A 190 -23.76 19.16 1.54
C TRP A 190 -22.90 20.41 1.69
N GLU A 191 -23.07 21.09 2.83
CA GLU A 191 -22.26 22.21 3.26
C GLU A 191 -21.40 21.84 4.47
N PHE A 192 -20.15 22.32 4.47
CA PHE A 192 -19.17 22.03 5.51
C PHE A 192 -18.78 23.32 6.23
N SER A 193 -18.74 23.29 7.56
CA SER A 193 -18.37 24.45 8.36
C SER A 193 -17.58 24.04 9.60
N VAL A 194 -16.55 24.82 9.92
CA VAL A 194 -15.91 24.75 11.25
C VAL A 194 -16.75 25.61 12.20
N LEU A 195 -17.14 25.02 13.34
CA LEU A 195 -17.89 25.72 14.38
C LEU A 195 -16.97 26.30 15.45
N GLU A 196 -15.93 25.55 15.82
CA GLU A 196 -15.05 25.92 16.92
C GLU A 196 -13.68 25.26 16.75
N ILE A 197 -12.62 26.02 17.01
CA ILE A 197 -11.24 25.51 17.13
C ILE A 197 -10.85 25.75 18.59
N ILE A 198 -10.60 24.68 19.33
CA ILE A 198 -10.37 24.72 20.77
C ILE A 198 -8.86 24.79 21.01
N GLY A 199 -8.38 25.93 21.50
CA GLY A 199 -6.97 26.12 21.83
C GLY A 199 -6.58 25.56 23.19
N GLU A 200 -7.37 25.86 24.22
CA GLU A 200 -7.12 25.49 25.62
C GLU A 200 -8.43 25.10 26.31
N SER A 201 -8.34 24.28 27.36
CA SER A 201 -9.47 23.95 28.23
C SER A 201 -9.53 24.88 29.44
N PRO A 202 -10.73 25.10 30.02
CA PRO A 202 -10.87 25.80 31.30
C PRO A 202 -10.09 25.12 32.42
N GLU A 203 -9.70 25.90 33.42
CA GLU A 203 -9.06 25.39 34.64
C GLU A 203 -9.96 24.32 35.31
N GLY A 204 -9.34 23.21 35.72
CA GLY A 204 -10.05 22.08 36.34
C GLY A 204 -10.74 21.12 35.36
N MET A 205 -10.55 21.26 34.04
CA MET A 205 -11.12 20.35 33.03
C MET A 205 -10.05 19.89 32.01
N THR A 206 -10.05 18.60 31.68
CA THR A 206 -9.18 18.09 30.60
C THR A 206 -9.63 18.58 29.23
N ILE A 207 -8.72 18.62 28.26
CA ILE A 207 -9.05 19.02 26.89
C ILE A 207 -10.09 18.07 26.28
N GLU A 208 -10.02 16.77 26.56
CA GLU A 208 -10.98 15.78 26.09
C GLU A 208 -12.39 16.02 26.63
N GLU A 209 -12.51 16.30 27.93
CA GLU A 209 -13.79 16.63 28.58
C GLU A 209 -14.38 17.92 28.02
N TYR A 210 -13.54 18.95 27.84
CA TYR A 210 -13.97 20.21 27.28
C TYR A 210 -14.47 20.05 25.84
N VAL A 211 -13.72 19.35 25.00
CA VAL A 211 -14.11 19.05 23.61
C VAL A 211 -15.43 18.28 23.56
N LEU A 212 -15.63 17.28 24.43
CA LEU A 212 -16.90 16.54 24.52
C LEU A 212 -18.06 17.44 24.95
N SER A 213 -17.84 18.32 25.93
CA SER A 213 -18.83 19.30 26.38
C SER A 213 -19.22 20.26 25.25
N ARG A 214 -18.23 20.78 24.50
CA ARG A 214 -18.45 21.66 23.36
C ARG A 214 -19.19 20.95 22.21
N GLU A 215 -18.79 19.73 21.86
CA GLU A 215 -19.52 18.91 20.88
C GLU A 215 -20.99 18.72 21.28
N THR A 216 -21.25 18.40 22.55
CA THR A 216 -22.61 18.22 23.09
C THR A 216 -23.40 19.53 23.04
N HIS A 217 -22.79 20.66 23.39
CA HIS A 217 -23.42 21.98 23.27
C HIS A 217 -23.88 22.25 21.84
N TRP A 218 -23.02 22.01 20.85
CA TRP A 218 -23.35 22.23 19.45
C TRP A 218 -24.40 21.25 18.91
N MET A 219 -24.36 19.98 19.33
CA MET A 219 -25.41 19.01 19.00
C MET A 219 -26.78 19.47 19.48
N LYS A 220 -26.87 19.99 20.71
CA LYS A 220 -28.12 20.55 21.26
C LYS A 220 -28.55 21.81 20.52
N LYS A 221 -27.61 22.72 20.25
CA LYS A 221 -27.89 23.99 19.57
C LYS A 221 -28.45 23.80 18.15
N TYR A 222 -28.03 22.75 17.45
CA TYR A 222 -28.49 22.43 16.09
C TYR A 222 -29.50 21.29 16.03
N ASP A 223 -30.00 20.82 17.17
CA ASP A 223 -30.91 19.67 17.26
C ASP A 223 -30.48 18.47 16.38
N SER A 224 -29.17 18.17 16.41
CA SER A 224 -28.60 17.23 15.44
C SER A 224 -28.81 15.76 15.84
N ILE A 225 -29.35 15.51 17.03
CA ILE A 225 -29.66 14.17 17.54
C ILE A 225 -31.05 13.75 17.08
N ASP A 226 -32.08 14.50 17.46
CA ASP A 226 -33.48 14.15 17.19
C ASP A 226 -33.87 14.55 15.77
N ASN A 227 -33.48 15.75 15.33
CA ASN A 227 -33.72 16.25 13.97
C ASN A 227 -32.46 16.32 13.09
N GLY A 228 -31.49 15.44 13.33
CA GLY A 228 -30.27 15.37 12.54
C GLY A 228 -29.65 13.99 12.42
N TYR A 229 -28.34 13.97 12.15
CA TYR A 229 -27.60 12.75 11.84
C TYR A 229 -26.73 12.22 12.98
N ASN A 230 -26.65 12.91 14.12
CA ASN A 230 -25.95 12.41 15.31
C ASN A 230 -26.76 11.33 16.04
N SER A 231 -26.08 10.30 16.52
CA SER A 231 -26.65 9.36 17.48
C SER A 231 -26.45 9.90 18.91
N GLN A 232 -27.26 9.44 19.87
CA GLN A 232 -27.10 9.83 21.28
C GLN A 232 -25.66 9.60 21.77
N VAL A 233 -25.13 10.57 22.50
CA VAL A 233 -23.80 10.50 23.11
C VAL A 233 -23.86 9.51 24.27
N SER A 234 -23.02 8.48 24.25
CA SER A 234 -22.79 7.66 25.43
C SER A 234 -22.18 8.54 26.53
N SER A 235 -22.92 8.79 27.60
CA SER A 235 -22.48 9.59 28.75
C SER A 235 -21.20 9.00 29.36
N ILE A 236 -20.12 9.79 29.38
CA ILE A 236 -19.01 9.55 30.31
C ILE A 236 -19.49 10.09 31.66
N THR A 237 -19.58 9.23 32.66
CA THR A 237 -19.93 9.61 34.04
C THR A 237 -18.85 10.55 34.57
N VAL A 238 -19.16 11.85 34.63
CA VAL A 238 -18.30 12.83 35.30
C VAL A 238 -18.61 12.76 36.79
N HIS A 239 -17.67 12.26 37.60
CA HIS A 239 -17.76 12.36 39.06
C HIS A 239 -17.60 13.83 39.45
N GLY A 240 -18.73 14.52 39.67
CA GLY A 240 -18.72 15.88 40.17
C GLY A 240 -18.30 15.92 41.65
N HIS A 241 -17.24 16.64 41.96
CA HIS A 241 -17.10 17.27 43.26
C HIS A 241 -18.03 18.49 43.28
N LEU A 242 -19.16 18.34 43.97
CA LEU A 242 -19.93 19.46 44.48
C LEU A 242 -19.23 19.94 45.76
N GLU A 243 -18.64 21.13 45.72
CA GLU A 243 -18.45 21.91 46.94
C GLU A 243 -19.81 22.55 47.27
N GLU A 244 -20.43 22.07 48.35
CA GLU A 244 -21.57 22.73 48.98
C GLU A 244 -21.06 23.93 49.77
N GLY A 245 -21.64 25.11 49.49
CA GLY A 245 -21.64 26.27 50.37
C GLY A 245 -23.00 26.41 51.05
#